data_AF-A0A3S1I2I2-F1
#
_entry.id   AF-A0A3S1I2I2-F1
#
_cell.length_a   1.000
_cell.length_b   1.000
_cell.length_c   1.000
_cell.angle_alpha   90.00
_cell.angle_beta   90.00
_cell.angle_gamma   90.00
#
_symmetry.space_group_name_H-M   'P 1'
#
loop_
_entity.id
_entity.type
_entity.pdbx_description
1 polymer ?
#
loop_
_entity_poly.entity_id
_entity_poly.type
_entity_poly.pdbx_seq_one_letter_code
_entity_poly.pdbx_strand_id
1 'polypeptide(L)'
;LGEITVDVAYGGNFYAIVEPQKNYRDMADYSAGDFIAWSPVVRQRLNEKYSFVHPENPGINRLSHMLWTGAPTVDGADARNAVFYGDKAIDRSPCGTGTSARMAQLHAKGKLKAGDSFVHESIIGSLFKGKVEKDVTVAGKPAIIPSIGGWARMTGLNTIFIDDRDPFAHGFVVK
;
A
#
# COMPACT_ATOMS: atom_id res chain seq x y z
N LEU A 1 1.96 0.95 19.86
CA LEU A 1 2.75 2.05 19.28
C LEU A 1 2.52 3.40 19.98
N GLY A 2 1.29 3.77 20.35
CA GLY A 2 1.00 5.11 20.88
C GLY A 2 0.51 6.03 19.77
N GLU A 3 0.72 7.34 19.91
CA GLU A 3 0.42 8.30 18.85
C GLU A 3 1.35 8.11 17.64
N ILE A 4 0.79 8.14 16.43
CA ILE A 4 1.55 8.05 15.19
C ILE A 4 1.06 9.10 14.19
N THR A 5 1.99 9.68 13.45
CA THR A 5 1.72 10.57 12.31
C THR A 5 1.80 9.78 11.02
N VAL A 6 0.90 10.08 10.08
CA VAL A 6 0.85 9.47 8.75
C VAL A 6 0.66 10.55 7.70
N ASP A 7 1.21 10.32 6.52
CA ASP A 7 0.77 11.02 5.32
C ASP A 7 -0.31 10.19 4.63
N VAL A 8 -1.26 10.85 3.98
CA VAL A 8 -2.26 10.15 3.16
C VAL A 8 -2.06 10.50 1.69
N ALA A 9 -1.87 9.47 0.87
CA ALA A 9 -1.67 9.61 -0.57
C ALA A 9 -2.61 8.67 -1.35
N TYR A 10 -2.92 9.05 -2.59
CA TYR A 10 -3.73 8.26 -3.50
C TYR A 10 -2.90 7.73 -4.66
N GLY A 11 -2.99 6.43 -4.91
CA GLY A 11 -2.29 5.74 -6.01
C GLY A 11 -3.16 4.71 -6.73
N GLY A 12 -4.48 4.92 -6.73
CA GLY A 12 -5.52 3.94 -7.12
C GLY A 12 -6.37 3.48 -5.93
N ASN A 13 -5.78 3.53 -4.72
CA ASN A 13 -6.47 3.49 -3.43
C ASN A 13 -5.87 4.59 -2.54
N PHE A 14 -6.58 4.97 -1.48
CA PHE A 14 -6.00 5.81 -0.43
C PHE A 14 -5.14 4.94 0.52
N TYR A 15 -3.92 5.39 0.75
CA TYR A 15 -2.94 4.79 1.66
C TYR A 15 -2.58 5.78 2.76
N ALA A 16 -2.59 5.32 4.01
CA ALA A 16 -1.94 6.00 5.11
C ALA A 16 -0.53 5.43 5.23
N ILE A 17 0.45 6.29 4.99
CA ILE A 17 1.86 5.95 4.88
C ILE A 17 2.54 6.36 6.18
N VAL A 18 3.07 5.37 6.90
CA VAL A 18 3.74 5.54 8.18
C VAL A 18 5.25 5.64 7.92
N GLU A 19 5.81 6.81 8.15
CA GLU A 19 7.26 7.08 8.06
C GLU A 19 7.96 6.87 9.42
N PRO A 20 9.31 6.72 9.43
CA PRO A 20 10.09 6.69 10.65
C PRO A 20 9.80 7.89 11.57
N GLN A 21 9.56 7.60 12.84
CA GLN A 21 9.17 8.54 13.89
C GLN A 21 9.44 7.94 15.28
N LYS A 22 9.23 8.71 16.35
CA LYS A 22 9.52 8.29 17.74
C LYS A 22 8.96 6.91 18.11
N ASN A 23 7.74 6.60 17.66
CA ASN A 23 7.02 5.38 18.00
C ASN A 23 7.09 4.29 16.92
N TYR A 24 7.85 4.51 15.84
CA TYR A 24 8.02 3.59 14.72
C TYR A 24 9.34 3.90 14.02
N ARG A 25 10.39 3.09 14.23
CA ARG A 25 11.70 3.33 13.60
C ARG A 25 11.77 2.73 12.20
N ASP A 26 11.46 1.44 12.08
CA ASP A 26 11.47 0.71 10.81
C ASP A 26 10.46 -0.43 10.82
N MET A 27 10.02 -0.89 9.65
CA MET A 27 9.19 -2.09 9.56
C MET A 27 9.91 -3.35 10.02
N ALA A 28 11.26 -3.37 9.97
CA ALA A 28 12.10 -4.48 10.41
C ALA A 28 11.96 -4.81 11.90
N ASP A 29 11.45 -3.86 12.70
CA ASP A 29 11.35 -3.99 14.14
C ASP A 29 10.15 -4.83 14.59
N TYR A 30 9.30 -5.22 13.63
CA TYR A 30 7.99 -5.79 13.90
C TYR A 30 7.68 -6.96 12.98
N SER A 31 6.83 -7.86 13.46
CA SER A 31 6.37 -9.01 12.68
C SER A 31 5.24 -8.62 11.72
N ALA A 32 4.99 -9.46 10.71
CA ALA A 32 3.79 -9.34 9.88
C ALA A 32 2.49 -9.38 10.73
N GLY A 33 2.49 -10.15 11.82
CA GLY A 33 1.36 -10.24 12.75
C GLY A 33 1.06 -8.93 13.47
N ASP A 34 2.11 -8.18 13.83
CA ASP A 34 1.97 -6.86 14.45
C ASP A 34 1.29 -5.88 13.49
N PHE A 35 1.73 -5.82 12.23
CA PHE A 35 1.10 -4.98 11.22
C PHE A 35 -0.35 -5.37 10.96
N ILE A 36 -0.66 -6.67 10.94
CA ILE A 36 -2.03 -7.17 10.80
C ILE A 36 -2.90 -6.75 12.00
N ALA A 37 -2.33 -6.73 13.23
CA ALA A 37 -3.04 -6.30 14.42
C ALA A 37 -3.27 -4.78 14.48
N TRP A 38 -2.28 -3.98 14.08
CA TRP A 38 -2.34 -2.52 14.23
C TRP A 38 -3.07 -1.81 13.09
N SER A 39 -2.91 -2.29 11.86
CA SER A 39 -3.41 -1.59 10.67
C SER A 39 -4.92 -1.38 10.67
N PRO A 40 -5.77 -2.37 11.05
CA PRO A 40 -7.22 -2.15 11.16
C PRO A 40 -7.57 -1.03 12.14
N VAL A 41 -6.91 -1.02 13.31
CA VAL A 41 -7.16 -0.04 14.38
C VAL A 41 -6.78 1.36 13.92
N VAL A 42 -5.61 1.52 13.31
CA VAL A 42 -5.14 2.82 12.79
C VAL A 42 -6.06 3.31 11.67
N ARG A 43 -6.36 2.44 10.69
CA ARG A 43 -7.23 2.78 9.55
C ARG A 43 -8.63 3.16 10.00
N GLN A 44 -9.21 2.44 10.96
CA GLN A 44 -10.52 2.77 11.53
C GLN A 44 -10.51 4.16 12.15
N ARG A 45 -9.57 4.44 13.06
CA ARG A 45 -9.46 5.72 13.75
C ARG A 45 -9.23 6.90 12.78
N LEU A 46 -8.46 6.69 11.72
CA LEU A 46 -8.26 7.71 10.69
C LEU A 46 -9.55 8.01 9.92
N ASN A 47 -10.33 6.99 9.54
CA ASN A 47 -11.62 7.19 8.86
C ASN A 47 -12.69 7.77 9.78
N GLU A 48 -12.64 7.52 11.09
CA GLU A 48 -13.52 8.15 12.07
C GLU A 48 -13.20 9.64 12.26
N LYS A 49 -11.91 10.00 12.17
CA LYS A 49 -11.43 11.36 12.40
C LYS A 49 -11.42 12.25 11.14
N TYR A 50 -11.27 11.66 9.96
CA TYR A 50 -11.06 12.38 8.70
C TYR A 50 -11.88 11.79 7.56
N SER A 51 -12.25 12.64 6.60
CA SER A 51 -12.92 12.23 5.36
C SER A 51 -11.93 12.14 4.21
N PHE A 52 -11.92 11.00 3.51
CA PHE A 52 -11.03 10.74 2.37
C PHE A 52 -11.84 10.49 1.12
N VAL A 53 -12.11 11.53 0.33
CA VAL A 53 -12.91 11.43 -0.90
C VAL A 53 -12.07 11.81 -2.11
N HIS A 54 -12.05 10.94 -3.12
CA HIS A 54 -11.38 11.23 -4.37
C HIS A 54 -12.13 12.36 -5.10
N PRO A 55 -11.46 13.44 -5.53
CA PRO A 55 -12.13 14.65 -5.99
C PRO A 55 -12.94 14.46 -7.29
N GLU A 56 -12.56 13.48 -8.11
CA GLU A 56 -13.24 13.18 -9.38
C GLU A 56 -14.07 11.89 -9.33
N ASN A 57 -14.05 11.16 -8.21
CA ASN A 57 -14.81 9.92 -8.07
C ASN A 57 -15.32 9.75 -6.63
N PRO A 58 -16.54 10.25 -6.33
CA PRO A 58 -17.14 10.13 -5.00
C PRO A 58 -17.38 8.69 -4.53
N GLY A 59 -17.33 7.69 -5.42
CA GLY A 59 -17.37 6.27 -5.04
C GLY A 59 -16.11 5.80 -4.33
N ILE A 60 -15.01 6.54 -4.43
CA ILE A 60 -13.76 6.31 -3.70
C ILE A 60 -13.73 7.28 -2.52
N ASN A 61 -14.28 6.85 -1.40
CA ASN A 61 -14.62 7.72 -0.26
C ASN A 61 -14.13 7.22 1.10
N ARG A 62 -13.10 6.36 1.11
CA ARG A 62 -12.52 5.84 2.35
C ARG A 62 -11.02 5.59 2.21
N LEU A 63 -10.32 5.74 3.34
CA LEU A 63 -8.97 5.23 3.49
C LEU A 63 -9.03 3.70 3.65
N SER A 64 -8.51 2.98 2.65
CA SER A 64 -8.63 1.52 2.58
C SER A 64 -7.35 0.77 2.91
N HIS A 65 -6.17 1.40 2.81
CA HIS A 65 -4.87 0.73 2.95
C HIS A 65 -3.95 1.43 3.96
N MET A 66 -3.09 0.64 4.61
CA MET A 66 -1.96 1.12 5.40
C MET A 66 -0.66 0.70 4.70
N LEU A 67 0.35 1.57 4.70
CA LEU A 67 1.70 1.27 4.20
C LEU A 67 2.71 1.63 5.28
N TRP A 68 3.41 0.62 5.78
CA TRP A 68 4.47 0.76 6.78
C TRP A 68 5.82 0.76 6.06
N THR A 69 6.60 1.83 6.17
CA THR A 69 7.85 1.99 5.41
C THR A 69 9.04 1.37 6.14
N GLY A 70 10.05 0.93 5.39
CA GLY A 70 11.32 0.51 5.95
C GLY A 70 12.50 0.81 5.04
N ALA A 71 13.69 0.69 5.60
CA ALA A 71 14.93 0.65 4.86
C ALA A 71 14.94 -0.57 3.93
N PRO A 72 15.50 -0.43 2.71
CA PRO A 72 15.68 -1.55 1.81
C PRO A 72 16.66 -2.56 2.41
N THR A 73 16.42 -3.84 2.13
CA THR A 73 17.30 -4.97 2.50
C THR A 73 17.86 -5.72 1.30
N VAL A 74 17.37 -5.44 0.10
CA VAL A 74 17.86 -6.00 -1.16
C VAL A 74 18.63 -4.95 -1.96
N ASP A 75 19.76 -5.35 -2.55
CA ASP A 75 20.56 -4.48 -3.40
C ASP A 75 19.76 -3.89 -4.56
N GLY A 76 19.90 -2.58 -4.76
CA GLY A 76 19.20 -1.84 -5.81
C GLY A 76 17.75 -1.46 -5.48
N ALA A 77 17.25 -1.77 -4.28
CA ALA A 77 16.00 -1.20 -3.79
C ALA A 77 16.22 0.17 -3.14
N ASP A 78 15.31 1.12 -3.38
CA ASP A 78 15.35 2.46 -2.79
C ASP A 78 14.64 2.53 -1.44
N ALA A 79 13.61 1.69 -1.25
CA ALA A 79 12.86 1.56 -0.01
C ALA A 79 12.17 0.20 0.06
N ARG A 80 11.67 -0.13 1.26
CA ARG A 80 10.83 -1.32 1.50
C ARG A 80 9.48 -0.92 2.11
N ASN A 81 8.48 -1.77 1.94
CA ASN A 81 7.21 -1.62 2.65
C ASN A 81 6.57 -2.94 3.09
N ALA A 82 5.63 -2.80 4.02
CA ALA A 82 4.54 -3.73 4.24
C ALA A 82 3.19 -3.01 4.02
N VAL A 83 2.41 -3.48 3.04
CA VAL A 83 1.05 -2.98 2.79
C VAL A 83 0.02 -3.89 3.43
N PHE A 84 -0.88 -3.28 4.20
CA PHE A 84 -2.06 -3.94 4.74
C PHE A 84 -3.33 -3.48 4.01
N TYR A 85 -4.24 -4.42 3.75
CA TYR A 85 -5.53 -4.21 3.11
C TYR A 85 -6.59 -5.20 3.61
N GLY A 86 -7.87 -4.91 3.31
CA GLY A 86 -8.98 -5.76 3.77
C GLY A 86 -9.05 -5.83 5.30
N ASP A 87 -9.45 -6.99 5.83
CA ASP A 87 -9.64 -7.17 7.28
C ASP A 87 -8.41 -7.72 8.00
N LYS A 88 -7.62 -8.58 7.34
CA LYS A 88 -6.41 -9.21 7.90
C LYS A 88 -5.32 -9.48 6.84
N ALA A 89 -5.38 -8.84 5.67
CA ALA A 89 -4.49 -9.18 4.56
C ALA A 89 -3.24 -8.27 4.52
N ILE A 90 -2.09 -8.91 4.35
CA ILE A 90 -0.83 -8.24 4.04
C ILE A 90 -0.44 -8.57 2.59
N ASP A 91 -0.03 -7.57 1.82
CA ASP A 91 0.45 -7.79 0.46
C ASP A 91 1.86 -8.40 0.52
N ARG A 92 2.08 -9.44 -0.28
CA ARG A 92 3.38 -10.11 -0.41
C ARG A 92 4.20 -9.48 -1.55
N SER A 93 3.55 -8.76 -2.46
CA SER A 93 4.24 -7.91 -3.42
C SER A 93 4.58 -6.55 -2.79
N PRO A 94 5.38 -5.71 -3.46
CA PRO A 94 5.59 -4.32 -3.03
C PRO A 94 4.32 -3.45 -3.13
N CYS A 95 3.21 -4.02 -3.61
CA CYS A 95 1.93 -3.39 -3.89
C CYS A 95 2.03 -2.30 -4.97
N GLY A 96 1.44 -2.54 -6.15
CA GLY A 96 1.55 -1.61 -7.28
C GLY A 96 0.94 -0.24 -6.98
N THR A 97 -0.32 -0.20 -6.54
CA THR A 97 -0.99 1.05 -6.13
C THR A 97 -0.35 1.68 -4.89
N GLY A 98 0.22 0.88 -3.98
CA GLY A 98 0.98 1.38 -2.84
C GLY A 98 2.29 2.04 -3.24
N THR A 99 2.98 1.47 -4.24
CA THR A 99 4.20 2.04 -4.84
C THR A 99 3.89 3.34 -5.57
N SER A 100 2.78 3.41 -6.31
CA SER A 100 2.28 4.66 -6.90
C SER A 100 2.02 5.74 -5.85
N ALA A 101 1.34 5.39 -4.75
CA ALA A 101 1.06 6.32 -3.65
C ALA A 101 2.35 6.78 -2.94
N ARG A 102 3.31 5.87 -2.73
CA ARG A 102 4.63 6.18 -2.15
C ARG A 102 5.43 7.13 -3.04
N MET A 103 5.46 6.90 -4.35
CA MET A 103 6.10 7.83 -5.29
C MET A 103 5.44 9.20 -5.29
N ALA A 104 4.10 9.27 -5.28
CA ALA A 104 3.37 10.54 -5.21
C ALA A 104 3.68 11.31 -3.91
N GLN A 105 3.76 10.63 -2.77
CA GLN A 105 4.15 11.23 -1.49
C GLN A 105 5.60 11.73 -1.53
N LEU A 106 6.55 10.93 -2.03
CA LEU A 106 7.95 11.34 -2.13
C LEU A 106 8.12 12.52 -3.10
N HIS A 107 7.37 12.52 -4.20
CA HIS A 107 7.31 13.63 -5.15
C HIS A 107 6.81 14.91 -4.49
N ALA A 108 5.68 14.86 -3.77
CA ALA A 108 5.14 16.00 -3.03
C ALA A 108 6.12 16.53 -1.97
N LYS A 109 7.02 15.69 -1.45
CA LYS A 109 8.11 16.06 -0.53
C LYS A 109 9.39 16.52 -1.24
N GLY A 110 9.40 16.61 -2.57
CA GLY A 110 10.57 17.01 -3.37
C GLY A 110 11.70 15.97 -3.40
N LYS A 111 11.43 14.72 -2.98
CA LYS A 111 12.42 13.62 -2.96
C LYS A 111 12.47 12.83 -4.27
N LEU A 112 11.43 12.91 -5.08
CA LEU A 112 11.38 12.41 -6.45
C LEU A 112 10.88 13.53 -7.37
N LYS A 113 11.23 13.47 -8.64
CA LYS A 113 10.81 14.38 -9.70
C LYS A 113 10.47 13.61 -10.97
N ALA A 114 9.75 14.23 -11.88
CA ALA A 114 9.46 13.64 -13.19
C ALA A 114 10.75 13.14 -13.88
N GLY A 115 10.72 11.90 -14.34
CA GLY A 115 11.85 11.17 -14.91
C GLY A 115 12.54 10.21 -13.94
N ASP A 116 12.43 10.42 -12.62
CA ASP A 116 13.10 9.58 -11.63
C ASP A 116 12.51 8.17 -11.56
N SER A 117 13.39 7.20 -11.37
CA SER A 117 13.03 5.81 -11.08
C SER A 117 12.99 5.55 -9.59
N PHE A 118 12.22 4.55 -9.17
CA PHE A 118 12.06 4.15 -7.78
C PHE A 118 11.84 2.63 -7.67
N VAL A 119 12.74 1.91 -7.04
CA VAL A 119 12.65 0.47 -6.82
C VAL A 119 12.12 0.19 -5.42
N HIS A 120 10.97 -0.47 -5.34
CA HIS A 120 10.26 -0.72 -4.09
C HIS A 120 10.30 -2.19 -3.73
N GLU A 121 10.77 -2.48 -2.52
CA GLU A 121 10.87 -3.83 -1.97
C GLU A 121 9.64 -4.17 -1.11
N SER A 122 9.21 -5.43 -1.15
CA SER A 122 8.14 -5.95 -0.29
C SER A 122 8.65 -6.53 1.02
N ILE A 123 7.73 -6.88 1.91
CA ILE A 123 8.03 -7.61 3.15
C ILE A 123 8.72 -8.97 2.94
N ILE A 124 8.64 -9.57 1.74
CA ILE A 124 9.32 -10.83 1.40
C ILE A 124 10.49 -10.64 0.42
N GLY A 125 10.96 -9.41 0.20
CA GLY A 125 12.12 -9.10 -0.64
C GLY A 125 11.87 -9.10 -2.15
N SER A 126 10.61 -9.19 -2.60
CA SER A 126 10.28 -9.01 -4.02
C SER A 126 10.36 -7.53 -4.42
N LEU A 127 10.64 -7.24 -5.70
CA LEU A 127 10.89 -5.88 -6.19
C LEU A 127 9.90 -5.47 -7.29
N PHE A 128 9.46 -4.21 -7.23
CA PHE A 128 8.80 -3.49 -8.32
C PHE A 128 9.65 -2.29 -8.73
N LYS A 129 9.67 -2.00 -10.03
CA LYS A 129 10.33 -0.84 -10.61
C LYS A 129 9.28 0.20 -10.94
N GLY A 130 9.25 1.27 -10.18
CA GLY A 130 8.43 2.44 -10.42
C GLY A 130 9.17 3.53 -11.19
N LYS A 131 8.43 4.38 -11.88
CA LYS A 131 8.95 5.63 -12.44
C LYS A 131 7.90 6.73 -12.35
N VAL A 132 8.34 7.95 -12.02
CA VAL A 132 7.52 9.15 -12.15
C VAL A 132 7.58 9.58 -13.62
N GLU A 133 6.57 9.26 -14.43
CA GLU A 133 6.64 9.55 -15.87
C GLU A 133 6.52 11.04 -16.15
N LYS A 134 5.60 11.73 -15.46
CA LYS A 134 5.40 13.18 -15.59
C LYS A 134 4.55 13.76 -14.46
N ASP A 135 4.69 15.08 -14.29
CA ASP A 135 3.79 15.92 -13.51
C ASP A 135 2.45 16.10 -14.22
N VAL A 136 1.37 16.07 -13.44
CA VAL A 136 0.00 16.37 -13.88
C VAL A 136 -0.79 17.05 -12.77
N THR A 137 -2.02 17.44 -13.08
CA THR A 137 -2.97 18.00 -12.12
C THR A 137 -4.26 17.18 -12.16
N VAL A 138 -4.82 16.87 -11.00
CA VAL A 138 -6.12 16.18 -10.84
C VAL A 138 -7.02 17.06 -9.99
N ALA A 139 -8.17 17.48 -10.52
CA ALA A 139 -9.06 18.44 -9.87
C ALA A 139 -8.34 19.67 -9.25
N GLY A 140 -7.41 20.26 -9.99
CA GLY A 140 -6.62 21.43 -9.53
C GLY A 140 -5.52 21.13 -8.51
N LYS A 141 -5.30 19.87 -8.13
CA LYS A 141 -4.25 19.45 -7.18
C LYS A 141 -3.04 18.85 -7.92
N PRO A 142 -1.79 19.14 -7.49
CA PRO A 142 -0.61 18.50 -8.03
C PRO A 142 -0.65 16.98 -7.88
N ALA A 143 -0.26 16.27 -8.94
CA ALA A 143 -0.24 14.82 -9.01
C ALA A 143 0.86 14.34 -9.97
N ILE A 144 1.06 13.04 -10.03
CA ILE A 144 1.99 12.41 -10.97
C ILE A 144 1.29 11.33 -11.79
N ILE A 145 1.85 11.02 -12.96
CA ILE A 145 1.58 9.76 -13.66
C ILE A 145 2.68 8.76 -13.29
N PRO A 146 2.40 7.76 -12.44
CA PRO A 146 3.35 6.72 -12.13
C PRO A 146 3.24 5.56 -13.14
N SER A 147 4.37 4.93 -13.47
CA SER A 147 4.40 3.60 -14.09
C SER A 147 4.99 2.58 -13.11
N ILE A 148 4.49 1.34 -13.14
CA ILE A 148 4.94 0.25 -12.27
C ILE A 148 5.27 -0.96 -13.14
N GLY A 149 6.50 -1.44 -13.03
CA GLY A 149 7.01 -2.65 -13.67
C GLY A 149 7.23 -3.77 -12.66
N GLY A 150 6.71 -4.95 -12.97
CA GLY A 150 6.90 -6.19 -12.22
C GLY A 150 6.82 -7.39 -13.16
N TRP A 151 6.77 -8.59 -12.58
CA TRP A 151 6.55 -9.83 -13.35
C TRP A 151 5.58 -10.74 -12.60
N ALA A 152 4.96 -11.64 -13.34
CA ALA A 152 4.09 -12.68 -12.81
C ALA A 152 4.45 -14.03 -13.43
N ARG A 153 4.05 -15.12 -12.77
CA ARG A 153 4.21 -16.48 -13.26
C ARG A 153 2.87 -17.20 -13.19
N MET A 154 2.60 -18.06 -14.17
CA MET A 154 1.49 -18.99 -14.10
C MET A 154 1.82 -20.05 -13.04
N THR A 155 0.97 -20.19 -12.03
CA THR A 155 1.15 -21.15 -10.93
C THR A 155 0.23 -22.36 -11.02
N GLY A 156 -0.75 -22.33 -11.93
CA GLY A 156 -1.67 -23.44 -12.14
C GLY A 156 -2.79 -23.10 -13.12
N LEU A 157 -3.48 -24.13 -13.56
CA LEU A 157 -4.73 -24.08 -14.31
C LEU A 157 -5.75 -24.82 -13.45
N ASN A 158 -6.76 -24.11 -12.94
CA ASN A 158 -7.70 -24.67 -11.97
C ASN A 158 -9.11 -24.75 -12.57
N THR A 159 -9.82 -25.84 -12.27
CA THR A 159 -11.28 -25.94 -12.41
C THR A 159 -11.87 -26.02 -11.02
N ILE A 160 -12.61 -24.99 -10.61
CA ILE A 160 -13.25 -24.90 -9.29
C ILE A 160 -14.71 -25.33 -9.45
N PHE A 161 -15.14 -26.30 -8.65
CA PHE A 161 -16.53 -26.77 -8.59
C PHE A 161 -17.17 -26.28 -7.29
N ILE A 162 -18.40 -25.82 -7.36
CA ILE A 162 -19.21 -25.40 -6.20
C ILE A 162 -20.52 -26.18 -6.27
N ASP A 163 -20.83 -26.93 -5.22
CA ASP A 163 -22.03 -27.75 -5.11
C ASP A 163 -22.93 -27.16 -4.01
N ASP A 164 -24.20 -26.91 -4.32
CA ASP A 164 -25.15 -26.33 -3.37
C ASP A 164 -25.41 -27.22 -2.14
N ARG A 165 -25.01 -28.49 -2.18
CA ARG A 165 -25.08 -29.43 -1.04
C ARG A 165 -23.89 -29.29 -0.08
N ASP A 166 -22.80 -28.63 -0.49
CA ASP A 166 -21.64 -28.40 0.36
C ASP A 166 -21.93 -27.28 1.38
N PRO A 167 -21.94 -27.56 2.71
CA PRO A 167 -22.16 -26.52 3.71
C PRO A 167 -21.08 -25.43 3.72
N PHE A 168 -19.96 -25.63 3.04
CA PHE A 168 -18.85 -24.68 2.92
C PHE A 168 -18.68 -24.12 1.50
N ALA A 169 -19.67 -24.27 0.61
CA ALA A 169 -19.64 -23.84 -0.79
C ALA A 169 -19.22 -22.36 -1.01
N HIS A 170 -19.48 -21.49 -0.03
CA HIS A 170 -19.16 -20.06 -0.11
C HIS A 170 -17.92 -19.66 0.70
N GLY A 171 -17.17 -20.64 1.21
CA GLY A 171 -16.01 -20.43 2.06
C GLY A 171 -16.37 -19.96 3.47
N PHE A 172 -15.35 -19.84 4.31
CA PHE A 172 -15.48 -19.35 5.68
C PHE A 172 -14.15 -18.76 6.15
N VAL A 173 -14.20 -18.02 7.26
CA VAL A 173 -13.02 -17.50 7.96
C VAL A 173 -13.17 -17.83 9.44
N VAL A 174 -12.16 -18.51 10.01
CA VAL A 174 -12.07 -18.72 11.46
C VAL A 174 -11.56 -17.44 12.10
N LYS A 175 -12.31 -16.89 13.05
CA LYS A 175 -12.06 -15.57 13.63
C LYS A 175 -11.11 -15.59 14.81
#